data_AF-A0A6I6LIE4-F1
#
_entry.id   AF-A0A6I6LIE4-F1
#
_cell.length_a   1.000
_cell.length_b   1.000
_cell.length_c   1.000
_cell.angle_alpha   90.00
_cell.angle_beta   90.00
_cell.angle_gamma   90.00
#
_symmetry.space_group_name_H-M   'P 1'
#
loop_
_entity.id
_entity.type
_entity.pdbx_description
1 polymer ?
#
loop_
_entity_poly.entity_id
_entity_poly.type
_entity_poly.pdbx_seq_one_letter_code
_entity_poly.pdbx_strand_id
1 'polypeptide(L)'
;MDYHDREYVSAAINYFWGSGTASPDSVNERAAEVVYGAIVEAQACSASMDIVPRPIGGKPGLSYIVKQIARIGKGVVSGDTAFYHVCKVSIGARYKFEVVMALNGI
;
A
#
# COMPACT_ATOMS: atom_id res chain seq x y z
N MET A 1 7.49 4.89 -12.14
CA MET A 1 6.63 5.50 -11.11
C MET A 1 6.83 7.00 -11.20
N ASP A 2 5.77 7.75 -11.47
CA ASP A 2 5.86 9.21 -11.60
C ASP A 2 5.63 9.92 -10.24
N TYR A 3 5.64 11.25 -10.26
CA TYR A 3 5.45 12.06 -9.06
C TYR A 3 4.06 11.88 -8.43
N HIS A 4 3.00 11.79 -9.24
CA HIS A 4 1.64 11.60 -8.74
C HIS A 4 1.44 10.20 -8.15
N ASP A 5 2.04 9.19 -8.76
CA ASP A 5 2.07 7.84 -8.19
C ASP A 5 2.69 7.87 -6.78
N ARG A 6 3.83 8.57 -6.61
CA ARG A 6 4.51 8.69 -5.32
C ARG A 6 3.66 9.41 -4.27
N GLU A 7 2.95 10.46 -4.65
CA GLU A 7 2.02 11.16 -3.75
C GLU A 7 0.96 10.21 -3.21
N TYR A 8 0.27 9.48 -4.08
CA TYR A 8 -0.79 8.57 -3.64
C TYR A 8 -0.26 7.33 -2.92
N VAL A 9 0.88 6.79 -3.34
CA VAL A 9 1.53 5.68 -2.62
C VAL A 9 1.94 6.12 -1.21
N SER A 10 2.50 7.32 -1.05
CA SER A 10 2.83 7.86 0.27
C SER A 10 1.59 8.05 1.15
N ALA A 11 0.46 8.48 0.57
CA ALA A 11 -0.82 8.58 1.28
C ALA A 11 -1.33 7.20 1.74
N ALA A 12 -1.25 6.18 0.88
CA ALA A 12 -1.59 4.81 1.25
C ALA A 12 -0.69 4.29 2.40
N ILE A 13 0.62 4.53 2.33
CA ILE A 13 1.55 4.15 3.41
C ILE A 13 1.19 4.84 4.72
N ASN A 14 1.02 6.16 4.69
CA ASN A 14 0.67 6.92 5.89
C ASN A 14 -0.69 6.53 6.46
N TYR A 15 -1.61 6.07 5.61
CA TYR A 15 -2.87 5.52 6.07
C TYR A 15 -2.66 4.25 6.89
N PHE A 16 -1.84 3.30 6.40
CA PHE A 16 -1.61 2.01 7.07
C PHE A 16 -0.75 2.13 8.33
N TRP A 17 0.30 2.96 8.30
CA TRP A 17 1.34 2.98 9.35
C TRP A 17 1.41 4.29 10.16
N GLY A 18 0.57 5.27 9.84
CA GLY A 18 0.47 6.55 10.54
C GLY A 18 1.10 7.69 9.76
N SER A 19 0.61 8.91 10.02
CA SER A 19 1.10 10.14 9.40
C SER A 19 2.60 10.33 9.65
N GLY A 20 3.36 10.59 8.59
CA GLY A 20 4.81 10.80 8.66
C GLY A 20 5.66 9.56 8.45
N THR A 21 5.04 8.40 8.12
CA THR A 21 5.80 7.18 7.78
C THR A 21 6.49 7.32 6.43
N ALA A 22 5.85 7.95 5.44
CA ALA A 22 6.42 8.18 4.11
C ALA A 22 6.15 9.61 3.62
N SER A 23 7.14 10.17 2.92
CA SER A 23 6.99 11.31 2.01
C SER A 23 6.99 10.83 0.55
N PRO A 24 6.44 11.59 -0.41
CA PRO A 24 6.50 11.23 -1.83
C PRO A 24 7.93 10.93 -2.30
N ASP A 25 8.93 11.69 -1.83
CA ASP A 25 10.34 11.52 -2.21
C ASP A 25 10.97 10.23 -1.66
N SER A 26 10.48 9.73 -0.53
CA SER A 26 10.95 8.46 0.06
C SER A 26 10.38 7.22 -0.65
N VAL A 27 9.35 7.38 -1.49
CA VAL A 27 8.69 6.26 -2.15
C VAL A 27 9.53 5.76 -3.35
N ASN A 28 9.98 4.52 -3.24
CA ASN A 28 10.66 3.78 -4.29
C ASN A 28 9.94 2.47 -4.65
N GLU A 29 10.47 1.76 -5.64
CA GLU A 29 9.88 0.52 -6.17
C GLU A 29 9.73 -0.56 -5.10
N ARG A 30 10.74 -0.68 -4.23
CA ARG A 30 10.74 -1.65 -3.14
C ARG A 30 9.66 -1.35 -2.11
N ALA A 31 9.49 -0.08 -1.76
CA ALA A 31 8.42 0.35 -0.86
C ALA A 31 7.04 0.02 -1.46
N ALA A 32 6.85 0.24 -2.76
CA ALA A 32 5.61 -0.13 -3.44
C ALA A 32 5.36 -1.65 -3.40
N GLU A 33 6.36 -2.50 -3.61
CA GLU A 33 6.19 -3.95 -3.51
C GLU A 33 5.78 -4.41 -2.11
N VAL A 34 6.44 -3.91 -1.06
CA VAL A 34 6.16 -4.29 0.33
C VAL A 34 4.74 -3.88 0.72
N VAL A 35 4.35 -2.66 0.39
CA VAL A 35 3.02 -2.12 0.68
C VAL A 35 1.93 -2.92 -0.05
N TYR A 36 2.19 -3.30 -1.30
CA TYR A 36 1.28 -4.15 -2.06
C TYR A 36 1.08 -5.51 -1.40
N GLY A 37 2.16 -6.14 -0.92
CA GLY A 37 2.10 -7.40 -0.18
C GLY A 37 1.22 -7.28 1.06
N ALA A 38 1.45 -6.24 1.88
CA ALA A 38 0.64 -5.96 3.06
C ALA A 38 -0.85 -5.77 2.72
N ILE A 39 -1.16 -5.04 1.63
CA ILE A 39 -2.53 -4.83 1.16
C ILE A 39 -3.17 -6.15 0.71
N VAL A 40 -2.47 -6.99 -0.04
CA VAL A 40 -2.99 -8.28 -0.50
C VAL A 40 -3.24 -9.23 0.67
N GLU A 41 -2.35 -9.27 1.66
CA GLU A 41 -2.58 -10.05 2.88
C GLU A 41 -3.77 -9.50 3.68
N ALA A 42 -3.92 -8.17 3.76
CA ALA A 42 -5.05 -7.53 4.47
C ALA A 42 -6.40 -7.83 3.80
N GLN A 43 -6.42 -7.91 2.47
CA GLN A 43 -7.58 -8.35 1.71
C GLN A 43 -7.87 -9.84 1.92
N ALA A 44 -6.85 -10.71 1.99
CA ALA A 44 -7.07 -12.12 2.28
C ALA A 44 -7.71 -12.36 3.66
N CYS A 45 -7.39 -11.51 4.64
CA CYS A 45 -7.99 -11.51 5.99
C CYS A 45 -9.47 -11.06 5.98
N SER A 46 -9.87 -10.26 5.00
CA SER A 46 -11.22 -9.75 4.86
C SER A 46 -11.80 -10.22 3.52
N ALA A 47 -12.36 -11.44 3.49
CA ALA A 47 -12.97 -12.05 2.30
C ALA A 47 -14.01 -11.17 1.54
N SER A 48 -14.40 -10.03 2.12
CA SER A 48 -15.26 -9.00 1.54
C SER A 48 -14.53 -7.81 0.90
N MET A 49 -13.20 -7.79 0.85
CA MET A 49 -12.42 -6.65 0.36
C MET A 49 -11.72 -6.98 -0.97
N ASP A 50 -12.49 -6.91 -2.05
CA ASP A 50 -12.00 -7.03 -3.44
C ASP A 50 -11.36 -5.71 -3.91
N ILE A 51 -10.38 -5.22 -3.14
CA ILE A 51 -9.80 -3.87 -3.30
C ILE A 51 -8.70 -3.87 -4.38
N VAL A 52 -7.99 -4.98 -4.53
CA VAL A 52 -7.00 -5.17 -5.57
C VAL A 52 -7.34 -6.46 -6.31
N PRO A 53 -7.73 -6.39 -7.59
CA PRO A 53 -7.97 -7.59 -8.38
C PRO A 53 -6.71 -8.45 -8.34
N ARG A 54 -6.78 -9.70 -7.90
CA ARG A 54 -5.62 -10.58 -8.02
C ARG A 54 -5.39 -10.85 -9.51
N PRO A 55 -4.21 -10.54 -10.07
CA PRO A 55 -3.94 -10.85 -11.47
C PRO A 55 -4.07 -12.37 -11.68
N ILE A 56 -4.87 -12.75 -12.66
CA ILE A 56 -5.02 -14.15 -13.05
C ILE A 56 -3.78 -14.51 -13.88
N GLY A 57 -2.81 -15.16 -13.24
CA GLY A 57 -1.57 -15.63 -13.86
C GLY A 57 -0.36 -14.74 -13.56
N GLY A 58 0.65 -15.32 -12.90
CA GLY A 58 1.96 -14.72 -12.67
C GLY A 58 2.03 -13.67 -11.55
N LYS A 59 3.26 -13.29 -11.18
CA LYS A 59 3.49 -12.15 -10.28
C LYS A 59 3.13 -10.85 -11.02
N PRO A 60 2.34 -9.95 -10.41
CA PRO A 60 2.03 -8.65 -11.03
C PRO A 60 3.32 -7.86 -11.29
N GLY A 61 3.39 -7.20 -12.45
CA GLY A 61 4.48 -6.28 -12.74
C GLY A 61 4.43 -5.02 -11.88
N LEU A 62 5.57 -4.35 -11.70
CA LEU A 62 5.69 -3.16 -10.85
C LEU A 62 4.71 -2.04 -11.23
N SER A 63 4.50 -1.80 -12.53
CA SER A 63 3.53 -0.79 -13.00
C SER A 63 2.10 -1.09 -12.53
N TYR A 64 1.74 -2.38 -12.47
CA TYR A 64 0.45 -2.79 -11.93
C TYR A 64 0.37 -2.52 -10.44
N ILE A 65 1.39 -2.94 -9.68
CA ILE A 65 1.50 -2.74 -8.24
C ILE A 65 1.32 -1.27 -7.86
N VAL A 66 2.09 -0.38 -8.49
CA VAL A 66 2.06 1.06 -8.22
C VAL A 66 0.66 1.63 -8.46
N LYS A 67 0.02 1.28 -9.59
CA LYS A 67 -1.33 1.77 -9.92
C LYS A 67 -2.39 1.34 -8.90
N GLN A 68 -2.30 0.12 -8.39
CA GLN A 68 -3.24 -0.39 -7.40
C GLN A 68 -3.10 0.34 -6.07
N ILE A 69 -1.86 0.55 -5.61
CA ILE A 69 -1.62 1.30 -4.38
C ILE A 69 -2.03 2.77 -4.54
N ALA A 70 -1.70 3.39 -5.67
CA ALA A 70 -2.08 4.77 -5.94
C ALA A 70 -3.61 4.95 -5.94
N ARG A 71 -4.37 3.98 -6.47
CA ARG A 71 -5.83 3.99 -6.42
C ARG A 71 -6.37 3.98 -4.98
N ILE A 72 -5.78 3.16 -4.13
CA ILE A 72 -6.10 3.08 -2.70
C ILE A 72 -5.78 4.41 -2.01
N GLY A 73 -4.58 4.96 -2.25
CA GLY A 73 -4.17 6.25 -1.71
C GLY A 73 -5.09 7.39 -2.14
N LYS A 74 -5.54 7.40 -3.40
CA LYS A 74 -6.52 8.36 -3.89
C LYS A 74 -7.87 8.24 -3.16
N GLY A 75 -8.35 7.00 -2.92
CA GLY A 75 -9.55 6.73 -2.12
C GLY A 75 -9.46 7.31 -0.71
N VAL A 76 -8.32 7.06 -0.04
CA VAL A 76 -8.03 7.62 1.29
C VAL A 76 -8.07 9.15 1.28
N VAL A 77 -7.39 9.78 0.31
CA VAL A 77 -7.37 11.25 0.18
C VAL A 77 -8.78 11.81 -0.06
N SER A 78 -9.63 11.08 -0.80
CA SER A 78 -11.02 11.45 -1.02
C SER A 78 -11.97 11.15 0.16
N GLY A 79 -11.46 10.62 1.27
CA GLY A 79 -12.25 10.33 2.48
C GLY A 79 -13.00 8.99 2.43
N ASP A 80 -12.76 8.15 1.42
CA ASP A 80 -13.26 6.78 1.38
C ASP A 80 -12.32 5.88 2.20
N THR A 81 -12.64 5.77 3.49
CA THR A 81 -11.87 5.01 4.47
C THR A 81 -12.58 3.72 4.88
N ALA A 82 -13.42 3.13 4.02
CA ALA A 82 -14.18 1.90 4.29
C ALA A 82 -13.31 0.63 4.45
N PHE A 83 -12.09 0.76 4.99
CA PHE A 83 -11.21 -0.33 5.36
C PHE A 83 -11.55 -0.79 6.78
N TYR A 84 -12.04 -2.02 6.91
CA TYR A 84 -12.38 -2.59 8.21
C TYR A 84 -11.15 -2.64 9.13
N HIS A 85 -11.25 -1.89 10.22
CA HIS A 85 -10.16 -1.46 11.12
C HIS A 85 -9.30 -2.60 11.69
N VAL A 86 -9.83 -3.83 11.75
CA VAL A 86 -9.21 -4.97 12.44
C VAL A 86 -8.07 -5.61 11.63
N CYS A 87 -8.26 -5.93 10.35
CA CYS A 87 -7.20 -6.54 9.53
C CYS A 87 -6.06 -5.55 9.22
N LYS A 88 -6.36 -4.24 9.12
CA LYS A 88 -5.38 -3.16 8.94
C LYS A 88 -4.35 -3.14 10.08
N VAL A 89 -4.81 -3.22 11.33
CA VAL A 89 -3.94 -3.09 12.51
C VAL A 89 -2.97 -4.27 12.62
N SER A 90 -3.48 -5.50 12.48
CA SER A 90 -2.70 -6.72 12.60
C SER A 90 -1.60 -6.84 11.54
N ILE A 91 -1.96 -6.56 10.27
CA ILE A 91 -1.02 -6.71 9.15
C ILE A 91 -0.11 -5.49 9.01
N GLY A 92 -0.62 -4.30 9.30
CA GLY A 92 0.21 -3.10 9.43
C GLY A 92 1.33 -3.31 10.46
N ALA A 93 1.04 -3.92 11.61
CA ALA A 93 2.08 -4.21 12.60
C ALA A 93 3.18 -5.14 12.06
N ARG A 94 2.82 -6.17 11.28
CA ARG A 94 3.77 -7.16 10.73
C ARG A 94 4.73 -6.56 9.70
N TYR A 95 4.21 -5.70 8.82
CA TYR A 95 4.99 -5.11 7.71
C TYR A 95 5.71 -3.81 8.05
N LYS A 96 5.48 -3.25 9.26
CA LYS A 96 6.00 -1.92 9.63
C LYS A 96 7.51 -1.80 9.42
N PHE A 97 8.28 -2.80 9.84
CA PHE A 97 9.74 -2.77 9.74
C PHE A 97 10.20 -2.87 8.27
N GLU A 98 9.58 -3.74 7.49
CA GLU A 98 9.89 -3.93 6.06
C GLU A 98 9.59 -2.67 5.24
N VAL A 99 8.48 -1.98 5.53
CA VAL A 99 8.14 -0.72 4.85
C VAL A 99 9.15 0.37 5.18
N VAL A 100 9.53 0.52 6.46
CA VAL A 100 10.51 1.53 6.86
C VAL A 100 11.88 1.26 6.23
N MET A 101 12.35 0.01 6.19
CA MET A 101 13.60 -0.33 5.51
C MET A 101 13.52 -0.01 4.01
N ALA A 102 12.44 -0.44 3.36
CA ALA A 102 12.23 -0.20 1.94
C ALA A 102 12.22 1.30 1.61
N LEU A 103 11.57 2.14 2.43
CA LEU A 103 11.57 3.60 2.26
C LEU A 103 12.96 4.24 2.41
N ASN A 104 13.85 3.62 3.21
CA ASN A 104 15.25 4.04 3.33
C ASN A 104 16.16 3.46 2.24
N GLY A 105 15.61 2.68 1.30
CA GLY A 105 16.38 2.05 0.21
C GLY A 105 17.21 0.85 0.66
N ILE A 106 16.82 0.22 1.77
CA ILE A 106 17.46 -0.95 2.38
C ILE A 106 16.59 -2.21 2.15
#